data_AF-A0A7S1YWK9-F1
#
_entry.id   AF-A0A7S1YWK9-F1
#
_cell.length_a   1.000
_cell.length_b   1.000
_cell.length_c   1.000
_cell.angle_alpha   90.00
_cell.angle_beta   90.00
_cell.angle_gamma   90.00
#
_symmetry.space_group_name_H-M   'P 1'
#
loop_
_entity.id
_entity.type
_entity.pdbx_description
1 polymer ?
#
loop_
_entity_poly.entity_id
_entity_poly.type
_entity_poly.pdbx_seq_one_letter_code
_entity_poly.pdbx_strand_id
1 'polypeptide(L)'
;ENGLLPDSKKMLNLSRDWVRSLLPHVMSKINRVTYGILSPADMVMVDKRAPESRRMMAVPFIGKDVPSRSSEFAHPDVLIGLTIMAYRYEGVRLTDMQRLVTQLKQDYSRQVGPRDHRPACALFKEWLNLSGSGTR
;
A
#
# COMPACT_ATOMS: atom_id res chain seq x y z
N GLU A 1 29.46 12.24 -25.61
CA GLU A 1 28.17 11.56 -25.41
C GLU A 1 27.61 11.92 -24.04
N ASN A 2 26.45 12.57 -23.97
CA ASN A 2 25.80 12.86 -22.70
C ASN A 2 25.10 11.59 -22.21
N GLY A 3 25.76 10.85 -21.32
CA GLY A 3 25.18 9.68 -20.67
C GLY A 3 24.00 10.04 -19.75
N LEU A 4 23.18 9.04 -19.42
CA LEU A 4 22.06 9.21 -18.49
C LEU A 4 22.51 9.81 -17.15
N LEU A 5 21.65 10.66 -16.57
CA LEU A 5 21.81 11.18 -15.22
C LEU A 5 21.94 10.03 -14.20
N PRO A 6 22.72 10.20 -13.12
CA PRO A 6 22.92 9.14 -12.12
C PRO A 6 21.62 8.59 -11.55
N ASP A 7 20.63 9.44 -11.28
CA ASP A 7 19.36 9.00 -10.71
C ASP A 7 18.49 8.25 -11.72
N SER A 8 18.55 8.62 -13.00
CA SER A 8 17.91 7.85 -14.07
C SER A 8 18.48 6.43 -14.16
N LYS A 9 19.80 6.27 -13.98
CA LYS A 9 20.43 4.93 -13.95
C LYS A 9 19.98 4.11 -12.74
N LYS A 10 19.86 4.74 -11.56
CA LYS A 10 19.34 4.07 -10.36
C LYS A 10 17.90 3.60 -10.56
N MET A 11 17.04 4.46 -11.10
CA MET A 11 15.64 4.10 -11.39
C MET A 11 15.55 2.97 -12.41
N LEU A 12 16.37 3.01 -13.47
CA LEU A 12 16.41 1.94 -14.46
C LEU A 12 16.83 0.59 -13.84
N ASN A 13 17.84 0.59 -12.98
CA ASN A 13 18.28 -0.62 -12.27
C ASN A 13 17.19 -1.13 -11.33
N LEU A 14 16.56 -0.24 -10.56
CA LEU A 14 15.45 -0.61 -9.68
C LEU A 14 14.28 -1.21 -10.47
N SER A 15 13.88 -0.58 -11.59
CA SER A 15 12.83 -1.13 -12.46
C SER A 15 13.19 -2.49 -13.02
N ARG A 16 14.45 -2.69 -13.43
CA ARG A 16 14.96 -3.97 -13.90
C ARG A 16 14.85 -5.04 -12.80
N ASP A 17 15.24 -4.72 -11.57
CA ASP A 17 15.19 -5.66 -10.45
C ASP A 17 13.75 -5.99 -10.05
N TRP A 18 12.85 -5.01 -10.13
CA TRP A 18 11.42 -5.23 -9.95
C TRP A 18 10.85 -6.19 -10.97
N VAL A 19 11.06 -5.94 -12.26
CA VAL A 19 10.50 -6.77 -13.34
C VAL A 19 11.09 -8.18 -13.32
N ARG A 20 12.40 -8.33 -13.05
CA ARG A 20 13.10 -9.61 -13.19
C ARG A 20 13.07 -10.48 -11.94
N SER A 21 12.98 -9.88 -10.76
CA SER A 21 13.20 -10.59 -9.49
C SER A 21 12.08 -10.35 -8.48
N LEU A 22 11.82 -9.08 -8.12
CA LEU A 22 10.92 -8.78 -7.00
C LEU A 22 9.46 -9.05 -7.35
N LEU A 23 8.99 -8.62 -8.53
CA LEU A 23 7.60 -8.80 -8.95
C LEU A 23 7.25 -10.29 -9.10
N PRO A 24 8.03 -11.14 -9.81
CA PRO A 24 7.78 -12.57 -9.82
C PRO A 24 7.78 -13.19 -8.42
N HIS A 25 8.69 -12.76 -7.53
CA HIS A 25 8.77 -13.27 -6.16
C HIS A 25 7.52 -12.94 -5.34
N VAL A 26 7.03 -11.70 -5.37
CA VAL A 26 5.83 -11.32 -4.59
C VAL A 26 4.57 -11.93 -5.17
N MET A 27 4.45 -12.03 -6.49
CA MET A 27 3.31 -12.67 -7.15
C MET A 27 3.26 -14.18 -6.95
N SER A 28 4.39 -14.83 -6.67
CA SER A 28 4.41 -16.27 -6.38
C SER A 28 3.94 -16.61 -4.97
N LYS A 29 3.66 -15.62 -4.11
CA LYS A 29 3.21 -15.86 -2.72
C LYS A 29 1.70 -15.95 -2.66
N ILE A 30 1.20 -16.75 -1.73
CA ILE A 30 -0.24 -16.97 -1.56
C ILE A 30 -0.76 -16.01 -0.48
N ASN A 31 -1.72 -15.17 -0.86
CA ASN A 31 -2.41 -14.27 0.05
C ASN A 31 -3.13 -15.06 1.16
N ARG A 32 -3.11 -14.54 2.40
CA ARG A 32 -3.66 -15.16 3.63
C ARG A 32 -3.05 -16.51 4.03
N VAL A 33 -1.96 -16.93 3.38
CA VAL A 33 -1.18 -18.14 3.75
C VAL A 33 0.28 -17.80 3.99
N THR A 34 0.89 -17.01 3.11
CA THR A 34 2.27 -16.53 3.26
C THR A 34 2.32 -15.10 3.80
N TYR A 35 1.40 -14.25 3.35
CA TYR A 35 1.33 -12.84 3.69
C TYR A 35 -0.11 -12.35 3.69
N GLY A 36 -0.35 -11.17 4.25
CA GLY A 36 -1.63 -10.46 4.16
C GLY A 36 -1.63 -9.23 5.04
N ILE A 37 -2.70 -8.45 5.01
CA ILE A 37 -2.93 -7.37 5.97
C ILE A 37 -3.70 -7.87 7.19
N LEU A 38 -3.53 -7.17 8.31
CA LEU A 38 -4.27 -7.49 9.53
C LEU A 38 -5.72 -7.03 9.37
N SER A 39 -6.66 -7.97 9.56
CA SER A 39 -8.08 -7.67 9.61
C SER A 39 -8.45 -6.87 10.87
N PRO A 40 -9.64 -6.27 10.94
CA PRO A 40 -10.10 -5.60 12.16
C PRO A 40 -10.07 -6.51 13.40
N ALA A 41 -10.32 -7.81 13.23
CA ALA A 41 -10.25 -8.79 14.32
C ALA A 41 -8.80 -9.04 14.76
N ASP A 42 -7.87 -9.18 13.81
CA ASP A 42 -6.45 -9.38 14.08
C ASP A 42 -5.86 -8.18 14.82
N MET A 43 -6.29 -6.96 14.46
CA MET A 43 -5.83 -5.70 15.08
C MET A 43 -6.08 -5.62 16.58
N VAL A 44 -7.15 -6.26 17.08
CA VAL A 44 -7.45 -6.31 18.52
C VAL A 44 -6.43 -7.18 19.26
N MET A 45 -5.87 -8.18 18.57
CA MET A 45 -4.92 -9.15 19.11
C MET A 45 -3.46 -8.71 18.96
N VAL A 46 -3.21 -7.66 18.18
CA VAL A 46 -1.87 -7.09 17.98
C VAL A 46 -1.41 -6.38 19.25
N ASP A 47 -0.16 -6.60 19.63
CA ASP A 47 0.46 -5.89 20.75
C ASP A 47 0.34 -4.36 20.53
N LYS A 48 -0.08 -3.64 21.57
CA LYS A 48 -0.16 -2.18 21.57
C LYS A 48 1.21 -1.53 21.30
N ARG A 49 2.31 -2.24 21.59
CA ARG A 49 3.69 -1.83 21.33
C ARG A 49 4.20 -2.19 19.93
N ALA A 50 3.41 -2.91 19.13
CA ALA A 50 3.78 -3.21 17.76
C ALA A 50 4.01 -1.92 16.96
N PRO A 51 5.02 -1.89 16.07
CA PRO A 51 5.28 -0.74 15.22
C PRO A 51 4.12 -0.49 14.25
N GLU A 52 3.97 0.75 13.80
CA GLU A 52 2.89 1.13 12.88
C GLU A 52 3.02 0.44 11.51
N SER A 53 4.26 0.14 11.08
CA SER A 53 4.55 -0.69 9.90
C SER A 53 3.75 -1.99 9.90
N ARG A 54 3.77 -2.72 11.01
CA ARG A 54 3.03 -3.97 11.20
C ARG A 54 1.52 -3.79 11.07
N ARG A 55 0.99 -2.65 11.50
CA ARG A 55 -0.44 -2.33 11.44
C ARG A 55 -0.87 -1.95 10.03
N MET A 56 -0.02 -1.25 9.29
CA MET A 56 -0.38 -0.63 8.01
C MET A 56 0.09 -1.41 6.79
N MET A 57 1.07 -2.31 6.93
CA MET A 57 1.66 -3.05 5.82
C MET A 57 1.40 -4.56 5.92
N ALA A 58 1.76 -5.31 4.88
CA ALA A 58 1.63 -6.75 4.88
C ALA A 58 2.50 -7.40 5.97
N VAL A 59 1.94 -8.41 6.63
CA VAL A 59 2.61 -9.22 7.65
C VAL A 59 2.73 -10.67 7.18
N PRO A 60 3.73 -11.43 7.65
CA PRO A 60 3.85 -12.85 7.35
C PRO A 60 2.80 -13.68 8.08
N PHE A 61 2.38 -14.78 7.47
CA PHE A 61 1.43 -15.74 8.02
C PHE A 61 2.14 -17.05 8.33
N ILE A 62 1.80 -17.69 9.45
CA ILE A 62 2.35 -19.00 9.85
C ILE A 62 1.47 -20.17 9.38
N GLY A 63 0.24 -19.86 8.98
CA GLY A 63 -0.75 -20.80 8.48
C GLY A 63 -1.88 -20.03 7.81
N LYS A 64 -2.84 -20.77 7.26
CA LYS A 64 -4.01 -20.16 6.63
C LYS A 64 -4.74 -19.28 7.63
N ASP A 65 -4.91 -18.00 7.28
CA ASP A 65 -5.63 -16.99 8.06
C ASP A 65 -5.04 -16.69 9.46
N VAL A 66 -3.81 -17.12 9.74
CA VAL A 66 -3.13 -16.89 11.03
C VAL A 66 -1.89 -16.02 10.84
N PRO A 67 -1.96 -14.71 11.16
CA PRO A 67 -0.79 -13.84 11.09
C PRO A 67 0.25 -14.23 12.14
N SER A 68 1.53 -14.18 11.76
CA SER A 68 2.65 -14.38 12.67
C SER A 68 2.65 -13.29 13.74
N ARG A 69 2.94 -13.61 15.01
CA ARG A 69 2.80 -12.66 16.15
C ARG A 69 3.78 -11.49 16.15
N SER A 70 5.04 -11.70 15.74
CA SER A 70 6.11 -10.70 15.94
C SER A 70 7.13 -10.62 14.80
N SER A 71 6.80 -11.08 13.59
CA SER A 71 7.70 -11.02 12.43
C SER A 71 7.21 -10.00 11.40
N GLU A 72 8.15 -9.25 10.83
CA GLU A 72 7.96 -8.42 9.63
C GLU A 72 8.88 -8.93 8.51
N PHE A 73 8.58 -8.55 7.28
CA PHE A 73 9.47 -8.85 6.16
C PHE A 73 10.74 -8.00 6.24
N ALA A 74 11.91 -8.63 6.19
CA ALA A 74 13.19 -7.93 6.31
C ALA A 74 13.53 -7.05 5.09
N HIS A 75 13.06 -7.43 3.89
CA HIS A 75 13.37 -6.71 2.67
C HIS A 75 12.28 -5.68 2.35
N PRO A 76 12.58 -4.38 2.32
CA PRO A 76 11.58 -3.32 2.15
C PRO A 76 10.85 -3.40 0.81
N ASP A 77 11.55 -3.70 -0.30
CA ASP A 77 10.87 -3.82 -1.60
C ASP A 77 9.88 -5.00 -1.65
N VAL A 78 10.25 -6.15 -1.05
CA VAL A 78 9.33 -7.29 -0.93
C VAL A 78 8.12 -6.90 -0.08
N LEU A 79 8.34 -6.20 1.04
CA LEU A 79 7.25 -5.71 1.90
C LEU A 79 6.30 -4.78 1.14
N ILE A 80 6.82 -3.82 0.37
CA ILE A 80 6.02 -2.91 -0.46
C ILE A 80 5.21 -3.70 -1.49
N GLY A 81 5.85 -4.64 -2.20
CA GLY A 81 5.19 -5.45 -3.21
C GLY A 81 4.08 -6.33 -2.63
N LEU A 82 4.35 -7.00 -1.52
CA LEU A 82 3.35 -7.81 -0.81
C LEU A 82 2.22 -6.94 -0.24
N THR A 83 2.51 -5.73 0.23
CA THR A 83 1.49 -4.79 0.71
C THR A 83 0.55 -4.35 -0.41
N ILE A 84 1.09 -4.03 -1.59
CA ILE A 84 0.29 -3.71 -2.78
C ILE A 84 -0.60 -4.90 -3.17
N MET A 85 -0.03 -6.11 -3.21
CA MET A 85 -0.79 -7.32 -3.53
C MET A 85 -1.86 -7.63 -2.48
N ALA A 86 -1.57 -7.43 -1.20
CA ALA A 86 -2.54 -7.65 -0.11
C ALA A 86 -3.72 -6.68 -0.25
N TYR A 87 -3.47 -5.38 -0.47
CA TYR A 87 -4.55 -4.43 -0.74
C TYR A 87 -5.34 -4.74 -2.01
N ARG A 88 -4.68 -5.32 -3.03
CA ARG A 88 -5.35 -5.76 -4.26
C ARG A 88 -6.32 -6.93 -4.03
N TYR A 89 -6.02 -7.84 -3.11
CA TYR A 89 -6.86 -9.02 -2.84
C TYR A 89 -7.82 -8.85 -1.68
N GLU A 90 -7.41 -8.17 -0.61
CA GLU A 90 -8.18 -8.00 0.63
C GLU A 90 -8.97 -6.68 0.64
N GLY A 91 -8.61 -5.75 -0.25
CA GLY A 91 -9.17 -4.40 -0.27
C GLY A 91 -8.57 -3.49 0.80
N VAL A 92 -8.87 -2.20 0.70
CA VAL A 92 -8.47 -1.22 1.71
C VAL A 92 -9.44 -1.26 2.88
N ARG A 93 -8.91 -1.32 4.11
CA ARG A 93 -9.73 -1.33 5.32
C ARG A 93 -10.50 -0.02 5.46
N LEU A 94 -11.73 -0.10 5.97
CA LEU A 94 -12.58 1.08 6.15
C LEU A 94 -11.91 2.16 7.01
N THR A 95 -11.18 1.75 8.05
CA THR A 95 -10.42 2.66 8.92
C THR A 95 -9.30 3.39 8.16
N ASP A 96 -8.63 2.71 7.24
CA ASP A 96 -7.57 3.30 6.42
C ASP A 96 -8.18 4.27 5.40
N MET A 97 -9.30 3.90 4.76
CA MET A 97 -10.04 4.79 3.88
C MET A 97 -10.52 6.06 4.61
N GLN A 98 -11.03 5.93 5.82
CA GLN A 98 -11.43 7.07 6.66
C GLN A 98 -10.23 7.99 6.96
N ARG A 99 -9.06 7.42 7.29
CA ARG A 99 -7.82 8.19 7.49
C ARG A 99 -7.41 8.93 6.22
N LEU A 100 -7.43 8.26 5.07
CA LEU A 100 -7.09 8.86 3.77
C LEU A 100 -8.02 10.03 3.43
N VAL A 101 -9.34 9.86 3.57
CA VAL A 101 -10.31 10.93 3.28
C VAL A 101 -10.17 12.09 4.29
N THR A 102 -9.90 11.79 5.56
CA THR A 102 -9.65 12.82 6.58
C THR A 102 -8.42 13.64 6.24
N GLN A 103 -7.32 12.98 5.86
CA GLN A 103 -6.10 13.64 5.41
C GLN A 103 -6.37 14.51 4.17
N LEU A 104 -7.09 13.96 3.18
CA LEU A 104 -7.44 14.68 1.97
C LEU A 104 -8.26 15.95 2.24
N LYS A 105 -9.17 15.92 3.22
CA LYS A 105 -9.94 17.09 3.66
C LYS A 105 -9.06 18.14 4.32
N GLN A 106 -8.07 17.72 5.12
CA GLN A 106 -7.09 18.62 5.72
C GLN A 106 -6.23 19.29 4.64
N ASP A 107 -5.74 18.50 3.67
CA ASP A 107 -4.93 19.02 2.57
C ASP A 107 -5.73 19.97 1.68
N TYR A 108 -6.98 19.65 1.39
CA TYR A 108 -7.89 20.56 0.69
C TYR A 108 -8.03 21.91 1.39
N SER A 109 -8.07 21.92 2.73
CA SER A 109 -8.16 23.15 3.52
C SER A 109 -6.88 23.97 3.48
N ARG A 110 -5.72 23.32 3.40
CA ARG A 110 -4.38 23.94 3.33
C ARG A 110 -4.03 24.47 1.95
N GLN A 111 -4.52 23.82 0.89
CA GLN A 111 -4.22 24.20 -0.49
C GLN A 111 -4.87 25.54 -0.85
N VAL A 112 -4.07 26.43 -1.44
CA VAL A 112 -4.50 27.76 -1.89
C VAL A 112 -4.99 27.67 -3.34
N GLY A 113 -5.91 28.55 -3.70
CA GLY A 113 -6.44 28.67 -5.06
C GLY A 113 -7.91 28.27 -5.20
N PRO A 114 -8.44 28.32 -6.44
CA PRO A 114 -9.83 28.00 -6.76
C PRO A 114 -10.20 26.60 -6.28
N ARG A 115 -11.36 26.47 -5.60
CA ARG A 115 -11.80 25.24 -4.94
C ARG A 115 -11.77 24.00 -5.85
N ASP A 116 -12.18 24.17 -7.11
CA ASP A 116 -12.27 23.08 -8.08
C ASP A 116 -10.92 22.61 -8.63
N HIS A 117 -9.89 23.47 -8.60
CA HIS A 117 -8.56 23.18 -9.11
C HIS A 117 -7.57 22.75 -8.03
N ARG A 118 -8.01 22.70 -6.76
CA ARG A 118 -7.16 22.20 -5.68
C ARG A 118 -6.80 20.73 -5.93
N PRO A 119 -5.52 20.34 -5.88
CA PRO A 119 -5.11 18.96 -6.12
C PRO A 119 -5.88 17.92 -5.30
N ALA A 120 -6.21 18.22 -4.04
CA ALA A 120 -6.99 17.33 -3.18
C ALA A 120 -8.44 17.12 -3.69
N CYS A 121 -9.05 18.17 -4.26
CA CYS A 121 -10.39 18.09 -4.84
C CYS A 121 -10.37 17.30 -6.15
N ALA A 122 -9.38 17.53 -7.00
CA ALA A 122 -9.19 16.80 -8.25
C ALA A 122 -8.99 15.29 -7.98
N LEU A 123 -8.13 14.94 -7.00
CA LEU A 123 -7.89 13.56 -6.61
C LEU A 123 -9.16 12.88 -6.08
N PHE A 124 -9.94 13.57 -5.25
CA PHE A 124 -11.21 13.02 -4.75
C PHE A 124 -12.22 12.78 -5.89
N LYS A 125 -12.34 13.74 -6.82
CA LYS A 125 -13.19 13.61 -8.02
C LYS A 125 -12.76 12.41 -8.86
N GLU A 126 -11.45 12.21 -9.04
CA GLU A 126 -10.90 11.05 -9.74
C GLU A 126 -11.27 9.73 -9.05
N TRP A 127 -11.13 9.64 -7.72
CA TRP A 127 -11.55 8.46 -6.96
C TRP A 127 -13.04 8.16 -7.12
N LEU A 128 -13.89 9.18 -7.08
CA LEU A 128 -15.33 9.03 -7.31
C LEU A 128 -15.61 8.51 -8.72
N ASN A 129 -14.95 9.07 -9.75
CA ASN A 129 -15.10 8.62 -11.13
C ASN A 129 -14.70 7.15 -11.30
N LEU A 130 -13.56 6.74 -10.72
CA LEU A 130 -13.10 5.35 -10.76
C LEU A 130 -14.08 4.43 -10.03
N SER A 131 -14.59 4.83 -8.86
CA SER A 131 -15.58 4.04 -8.11
C SER A 131 -16.91 3.90 -8.84
N GLY A 132 -17.39 4.96 -9.52
CA GLY A 132 -18.64 4.97 -10.25
C GLY A 132 -18.57 4.19 -11.57
N SER A 133 -17.38 4.06 -12.16
CA SER A 133 -17.16 3.29 -13.38
C SER A 133 -17.21 1.77 -13.16
N GLY A 134 -17.04 1.29 -11.93
CA GLY A 134 -17.11 -0.13 -11.55
C GLY A 134 -18.52 -0.64 -11.17
N THR A 135 -19.53 0.22 -11.15
CA THR A 135 -20.92 -0.12 -10.77
C THR A 135 -21.82 -0.36 -11.99
N ARG A 136 -21.27 -0.86 -13.11
CA ARG A 136 -22.04 -1.30 -14.29
C ARG A 136 -21.80 -2.77 -14.57
#